data_AF-A0A1S3G3B2-F1
#
_entry.id   AF-A0A1S3G3B2-F1
#
_cell.length_a   1.000
_cell.length_b   1.000
_cell.length_c   1.000
_cell.angle_alpha   90.00
_cell.angle_beta   90.00
_cell.angle_gamma   90.00
#
_symmetry.space_group_name_H-M   'P 1'
#
loop_
_entity.id
_entity.type
_entity.pdbx_description
1 polymer ?
#
loop_
_entity_poly.entity_id
_entity_poly.type
_entity_poly.pdbx_seq_one_letter_code
_entity_poly.pdbx_strand_id
1 'polypeptide(L)'
;MEDSFLESFGRLSLQQQQQQQQQQQQQQQPARPPPRGTPPRRHSFRKHLYLLRGLPGSGKTTLARQCSRYLGITSEQNKDPAQVDLIYQRQLQHDFPRALIFSTDDFFFREDGAYEFNPDFLEEAHEWNQKRARKAMRNGITPIIIDNTNLHAWEMKPYAVMALENNYEVIFREPDTRWKFNVQELARRNIHGVPREKIHRMKERYEHDVTFHSVLHAEKPSRMSRNQDRNNASPSNGGGYWNTYSEFPNRRAHGGGFAHESSFSRRGGCHHGY
;
A
#
# COMPACT_ATOMS: atom_id res chain seq x y z
N MET A 1 -10.90 -91.59 48.06
CA MET A 1 -9.87 -90.55 47.84
C MET A 1 -9.90 -90.08 46.38
N GLU A 2 -11.07 -89.91 45.76
CA GLU A 2 -11.16 -89.61 44.31
C GLU A 2 -11.97 -88.34 43.97
N ASP A 3 -12.66 -87.73 44.94
CA ASP A 3 -13.44 -86.50 44.68
C ASP A 3 -12.62 -85.19 44.76
N SER A 4 -11.36 -85.26 45.24
CA SER A 4 -10.48 -84.08 45.37
C SER A 4 -9.74 -83.72 44.08
N PHE A 5 -9.71 -84.60 43.08
CA PHE A 5 -8.87 -84.41 41.89
C PHE A 5 -9.61 -83.67 40.77
N LEU A 6 -10.92 -83.88 40.61
CA LEU A 6 -11.73 -83.27 39.56
C LEU A 6 -12.08 -81.79 39.81
N GLU A 7 -12.20 -81.36 41.07
CA GLU A 7 -12.41 -79.93 41.39
C GLU A 7 -11.19 -79.05 41.07
N SER A 8 -9.98 -79.62 41.10
CA SER A 8 -8.74 -78.89 40.84
C SER A 8 -8.57 -78.55 39.35
N PHE A 9 -8.96 -79.45 38.44
CA PHE A 9 -8.93 -79.21 37.00
C PHE A 9 -9.95 -78.16 36.54
N GLY A 10 -11.14 -78.13 37.15
CA GLY A 10 -12.16 -77.12 36.85
C GLY A 10 -11.72 -75.69 37.20
N ARG A 11 -11.00 -75.52 38.32
CA ARG A 11 -10.51 -74.20 38.77
C ARG A 11 -9.34 -73.68 37.94
N LEU A 12 -8.45 -74.57 37.47
CA LEU A 12 -7.32 -74.21 36.60
C LEU A 12 -7.78 -73.70 35.22
N SER A 13 -8.82 -74.32 34.65
CA SER A 13 -9.44 -73.92 33.38
C SER A 13 -10.05 -72.50 33.47
N LEU A 14 -10.83 -72.23 34.52
CA LEU A 14 -11.45 -70.92 34.75
C LEU A 14 -10.41 -69.82 34.99
N GLN A 15 -9.34 -70.11 35.72
CA GLN A 15 -8.28 -69.13 35.97
C GLN A 15 -7.48 -68.79 34.71
N GLN A 16 -7.24 -69.77 33.85
CA GLN A 16 -6.57 -69.55 32.56
C GLN A 16 -7.46 -68.76 31.58
N GLN A 17 -8.77 -69.00 31.60
CA GLN A 17 -9.73 -68.25 30.78
C GLN A 17 -9.89 -66.79 31.25
N GLN A 18 -9.86 -66.54 32.56
CA GLN A 18 -9.85 -65.17 33.11
C GLN A 18 -8.56 -64.41 32.77
N GLN A 19 -7.40 -65.06 32.78
CA GLN A 19 -6.15 -64.41 32.38
C GLN A 19 -6.12 -64.03 30.90
N GLN A 20 -6.67 -64.86 30.02
CA GLN A 20 -6.76 -64.52 28.58
C GLN A 20 -7.72 -63.35 28.32
N GLN A 21 -8.84 -63.25 29.05
CA GLN A 21 -9.74 -62.09 28.92
C GLN A 21 -9.10 -60.79 29.44
N GLN A 22 -8.31 -60.83 30.51
CA GLN A 22 -7.59 -59.64 30.98
C GLN A 22 -6.49 -59.19 30.01
N GLN A 23 -5.79 -60.12 29.33
CA GLN A 23 -4.81 -59.75 28.30
C GLN A 23 -5.45 -59.16 27.05
N GLN A 24 -6.64 -59.64 26.64
CA GLN A 24 -7.36 -59.05 25.50
C GLN A 24 -7.94 -57.67 25.81
N GLN A 25 -8.32 -57.38 27.07
CA GLN A 25 -8.76 -56.03 27.46
C GLN A 25 -7.61 -55.02 27.54
N GLN A 26 -6.37 -55.44 27.82
CA GLN A 26 -5.22 -54.51 27.81
C GLN A 26 -4.79 -54.07 26.40
N GLN A 27 -5.14 -54.82 25.35
CA GLN A 27 -4.84 -54.46 23.96
C GLN A 27 -5.85 -53.47 23.33
N GLN A 28 -6.94 -53.13 24.02
CA GLN A 28 -7.96 -52.20 23.52
C GLN A 28 -7.84 -50.77 24.08
N GLN A 29 -6.69 -50.38 24.65
CA GLN A 29 -6.47 -48.99 25.01
C GLN A 29 -6.31 -48.14 23.74
N PRO A 30 -7.10 -47.08 23.53
CA PRO A 30 -6.93 -46.20 22.39
C PRO A 30 -5.54 -45.56 22.44
N ALA A 31 -4.85 -45.55 21.29
CA ALA A 31 -3.55 -44.92 21.16
C ALA A 31 -3.60 -43.46 21.68
N ARG A 32 -2.60 -43.07 22.47
CA ARG A 32 -2.49 -41.69 22.95
C ARG A 32 -2.48 -40.75 21.73
N PRO A 33 -3.24 -39.65 21.74
CA PRO A 33 -3.18 -38.68 20.65
C PRO A 33 -1.74 -38.17 20.50
N PRO A 34 -1.27 -37.91 19.27
CA PRO A 34 0.06 -37.36 19.07
C PRO A 34 0.23 -36.07 19.88
N PRO A 35 1.45 -35.75 20.36
CA PRO A 35 1.69 -34.49 21.04
C PRO A 35 1.22 -33.37 20.12
N ARG A 36 0.33 -32.51 20.63
CA ARG A 36 -0.10 -31.30 19.90
C ARG A 36 1.18 -30.56 19.56
N GLY A 37 1.50 -30.48 18.27
CA GLY A 37 2.55 -29.60 17.78
C GLY A 37 2.34 -28.22 18.40
N THR A 38 3.44 -27.56 18.76
CA THR A 38 3.41 -26.18 19.23
C THR A 38 2.52 -25.38 18.26
N PRO A 39 1.51 -24.65 18.76
CA PRO A 39 0.68 -23.85 17.87
C PRO A 39 1.60 -22.90 17.08
N PRO A 40 1.39 -22.72 15.77
CA PRO A 40 2.20 -21.79 15.00
C PRO A 40 2.16 -20.44 15.72
N ARG A 41 3.34 -19.85 15.98
CA ARG A 41 3.49 -18.54 16.64
C ARG A 41 2.48 -17.58 16.04
N ARG A 42 1.43 -17.25 16.80
CA ARG A 42 0.44 -16.25 16.38
C ARG A 42 1.14 -14.90 16.32
N HIS A 43 1.11 -14.33 15.11
CA HIS A 43 1.48 -12.98 14.71
C HIS A 43 2.97 -12.63 14.76
N SER A 44 3.70 -13.06 13.73
CA SER A 44 4.70 -12.16 13.12
C SER A 44 4.01 -10.81 12.90
N PHE A 45 4.55 -9.72 13.44
CA PHE A 45 4.07 -8.37 13.13
C PHE A 45 4.03 -8.24 11.60
N ARG A 46 2.84 -8.29 11.01
CA ARG A 46 2.69 -8.18 9.56
C ARG A 46 3.16 -6.77 9.19
N LYS A 47 4.15 -6.69 8.31
CA LYS A 47 4.63 -5.41 7.81
C LYS A 47 3.55 -4.87 6.89
N HIS A 48 3.09 -3.65 7.11
CA HIS A 48 2.01 -3.05 6.33
C HIS A 48 2.54 -2.03 5.32
N LEU A 49 2.05 -2.14 4.09
CA LEU A 49 2.13 -1.11 3.04
C LEU A 49 0.73 -0.55 2.81
N TYR A 50 0.57 0.75 3.00
CA TYR A 50 -0.64 1.47 2.65
C TYR A 50 -0.47 2.17 1.30
N LEU A 51 -1.35 1.85 0.36
CA LEU A 51 -1.43 2.52 -0.94
C LEU A 51 -2.65 3.43 -0.93
N LEU A 52 -2.41 4.74 -0.81
CA LEU A 52 -3.49 5.70 -0.82
C LEU A 52 -3.94 5.95 -2.25
N ARG A 53 -5.25 6.16 -2.44
CA ARG A 53 -5.83 6.49 -3.74
C ARG A 53 -6.85 7.61 -3.59
N GLY A 54 -6.94 8.45 -4.60
CA GLY A 54 -7.92 9.54 -4.64
C GLY A 54 -7.45 10.77 -5.40
N LEU A 55 -8.43 11.57 -5.82
CA LEU A 55 -8.20 12.79 -6.60
C LEU A 55 -7.46 13.88 -5.78
N PRO A 56 -6.79 14.84 -6.43
CA PRO A 56 -6.24 16.02 -5.74
C PRO A 56 -7.34 16.72 -4.92
N GLY A 57 -7.05 17.06 -3.65
CA GLY A 57 -8.03 17.69 -2.75
C GLY A 57 -9.03 16.75 -2.07
N SER A 58 -9.00 15.43 -2.34
CA SER A 58 -9.94 14.47 -1.74
C SER A 58 -9.66 14.18 -0.26
N GLY A 59 -8.50 14.61 0.25
CA GLY A 59 -8.08 14.38 1.63
C GLY A 59 -7.10 13.22 1.81
N LYS A 60 -6.41 12.74 0.77
CA LYS A 60 -5.42 11.66 0.88
C LYS A 60 -4.30 11.96 1.87
N THR A 61 -3.70 13.14 1.83
CA THR A 61 -2.63 13.48 2.77
C THR A 61 -3.17 13.58 4.20
N THR A 62 -4.38 14.08 4.39
CA THR A 62 -5.10 14.01 5.67
C THR A 62 -5.30 12.55 6.10
N LEU A 63 -5.63 11.67 5.16
CA LEU A 63 -5.80 10.24 5.37
C LEU A 63 -4.50 9.53 5.74
N ALA A 64 -3.40 9.84 5.05
CA ALA A 64 -2.04 9.39 5.36
C ALA A 64 -1.65 9.76 6.80
N ARG A 65 -2.04 10.98 7.19
CA ARG A 65 -1.81 11.52 8.54
C ARG A 65 -2.70 10.87 9.61
N GLN A 66 -3.80 10.23 9.22
CA GLN A 66 -4.71 9.53 10.13
C GLN A 66 -4.33 8.05 10.35
N CYS A 67 -3.08 7.65 10.07
CA CYS A 67 -2.66 6.25 10.14
C CYS A 67 -2.93 5.52 11.48
N SER A 68 -3.09 6.23 12.60
CA SER A 68 -3.54 5.64 13.87
C SER A 68 -4.92 4.94 13.77
N ARG A 69 -5.83 5.41 12.90
CA ARG A 69 -7.13 4.76 12.65
C ARG A 69 -6.99 3.44 11.88
N TYR A 70 -5.95 3.29 11.07
CA TYR A 70 -5.74 2.10 10.23
C TYR A 70 -5.11 0.92 10.93
N LEU A 71 -4.52 1.17 12.09
CA LEU A 71 -3.84 0.17 12.90
C LEU A 71 -4.68 -0.23 14.12
N GLY A 72 -5.93 0.27 14.21
CA GLY A 72 -6.91 -0.12 15.23
C GLY A 72 -6.69 0.50 16.62
N ILE A 73 -6.01 1.65 16.71
CA ILE A 73 -5.51 2.18 18.00
C ILE A 73 -6.44 3.22 18.68
N THR A 74 -7.55 3.67 18.06
CA THR A 74 -8.45 4.63 18.74
C THR A 74 -9.92 4.30 18.58
N SER A 75 -10.62 4.17 19.71
CA SER A 75 -12.08 4.19 19.80
C SER A 75 -12.62 5.57 19.40
N GLU A 76 -13.67 5.58 18.57
CA GLU A 76 -14.33 6.78 18.07
C GLU A 76 -14.92 7.63 19.20
N GLN A 77 -14.29 8.77 19.56
CA GLN A 77 -14.99 9.93 20.16
C GLN A 77 -14.31 11.28 19.77
N ASN A 78 -15.14 12.21 19.27
CA ASN A 78 -14.93 13.66 18.97
C ASN A 78 -14.12 14.06 17.70
N LYS A 79 -14.61 14.89 16.76
CA LYS A 79 -15.34 16.19 16.72
C LYS A 79 -14.41 17.43 16.76
N ASP A 80 -13.78 17.71 15.62
CA ASP A 80 -13.57 19.04 14.97
C ASP A 80 -12.41 18.91 13.95
N PRO A 81 -12.64 19.00 12.62
CA PRO A 81 -11.59 18.85 11.60
C PRO A 81 -10.47 19.91 11.63
N ALA A 82 -10.70 21.08 12.23
CA ALA A 82 -9.77 22.21 12.14
C ALA A 82 -8.60 22.15 13.16
N GLN A 83 -8.75 21.38 14.24
CA GLN A 83 -7.71 21.21 15.26
C GLN A 83 -6.85 19.93 15.06
N VAL A 84 -7.07 19.23 13.95
CA VAL A 84 -6.54 17.88 13.70
C VAL A 84 -5.14 17.86 13.07
N ASP A 85 -4.59 19.00 12.65
CA ASP A 85 -3.30 18.99 11.94
C ASP A 85 -2.07 19.10 12.85
N LEU A 86 -2.12 19.89 13.94
CA LEU A 86 -0.93 20.19 14.79
C LEU A 86 -0.69 19.19 15.93
N ILE A 87 -1.76 18.66 16.54
CA ILE A 87 -1.65 17.69 17.65
C ILE A 87 -1.22 16.30 17.12
N TYR A 88 -1.46 16.01 15.84
CA TYR A 88 -1.40 14.67 15.28
C TYR A 88 -0.08 14.33 14.59
N GLN A 89 0.64 15.34 14.08
CA GLN A 89 2.01 15.16 13.55
C GLN A 89 2.96 14.64 14.65
N ARG A 90 2.70 15.06 15.90
CA ARG A 90 3.38 14.57 17.11
C ARG A 90 2.96 13.14 17.47
N GLN A 91 1.69 12.80 17.27
CA GLN A 91 1.10 11.49 17.59
C GLN A 91 1.55 10.37 16.63
N LEU A 92 1.65 10.61 15.32
CA LEU A 92 2.15 9.60 14.36
C LEU A 92 3.60 9.21 14.63
N GLN A 93 4.45 10.18 14.93
CA GLN A 93 5.85 9.94 15.28
C GLN A 93 5.99 9.32 16.68
N HIS A 94 5.03 9.57 17.58
CA HIS A 94 4.99 8.96 18.90
C HIS A 94 4.54 7.48 18.85
N ASP A 95 3.46 7.19 18.14
CA ASP A 95 2.85 5.86 18.09
C ASP A 95 3.57 4.93 17.09
N PHE A 96 4.08 5.51 15.99
CA PHE A 96 4.82 4.81 14.95
C PHE A 96 6.08 5.59 14.56
N PRO A 97 7.10 5.63 15.44
CA PRO A 97 8.34 6.38 15.20
C PRO A 97 9.10 5.96 13.94
N ARG A 98 8.77 4.80 13.37
CA ARG A 98 9.36 4.27 12.13
C ARG A 98 8.46 4.42 10.91
N ALA A 99 7.26 5.00 11.02
CA ALA A 99 6.38 5.18 9.87
C ALA A 99 7.03 6.10 8.83
N LEU A 100 6.97 5.71 7.56
CA LEU A 100 7.46 6.53 6.45
C LEU A 100 6.35 6.79 5.45
N ILE A 101 6.18 8.06 5.09
CA ILE A 101 5.29 8.52 4.02
C ILE A 101 6.16 8.88 2.82
N PHE A 102 5.74 8.42 1.66
CA PHE A 102 6.41 8.63 0.38
C PHE A 102 5.42 9.21 -0.63
N SER A 103 5.71 10.39 -1.16
CA SER A 103 4.95 11.00 -2.24
C SER A 103 5.85 11.30 -3.43
N THR A 104 5.28 11.21 -4.64
CA THR A 104 5.98 11.62 -5.86
C THR A 104 6.12 13.14 -5.90
N ASP A 105 5.18 13.87 -5.30
CA ASP A 105 5.22 15.32 -5.21
C ASP A 105 6.43 15.83 -4.41
N ASP A 106 6.99 15.02 -3.50
CA ASP A 106 8.21 15.34 -2.74
C ASP A 106 9.41 15.67 -3.68
N PHE A 107 9.42 15.14 -4.89
CA PHE A 107 10.49 15.38 -5.88
C PHE A 107 10.49 16.82 -6.40
N PHE A 108 9.32 17.48 -6.39
CA PHE A 108 9.12 18.80 -6.99
C PHE A 108 9.25 19.95 -5.98
N PHE A 109 9.62 19.65 -4.74
CA PHE A 109 9.95 20.68 -3.75
C PHE A 109 11.42 21.08 -3.86
N ARG A 110 11.64 22.39 -3.91
CA ARG A 110 12.96 23.01 -3.87
C ARG A 110 13.48 23.10 -2.43
N GLU A 111 14.77 23.39 -2.27
CA GLU A 111 15.41 23.56 -0.95
C GLU A 111 14.77 24.68 -0.10
N ASP A 112 14.19 25.68 -0.75
CA ASP A 112 13.46 26.80 -0.13
C ASP A 112 11.99 26.46 0.21
N GLY A 113 11.55 25.24 -0.09
CA GLY A 113 10.18 24.76 0.15
C GLY A 113 9.17 25.14 -0.95
N ALA A 114 9.59 25.80 -2.03
CA ALA A 114 8.71 26.11 -3.15
C ALA A 114 8.40 24.84 -3.98
N TYR A 115 7.13 24.66 -4.34
CA TYR A 115 6.68 23.55 -5.20
C TYR A 115 6.69 23.97 -6.67
N GLU A 116 7.46 23.27 -7.50
CA GLU A 116 7.62 23.53 -8.94
C GLU A 116 7.40 22.25 -9.74
N PHE A 117 6.15 21.99 -10.13
CA PHE A 117 5.82 20.81 -10.92
C PHE A 117 6.36 20.95 -12.34
N ASN A 118 7.19 19.99 -12.77
CA ASN A 118 7.62 19.85 -14.15
C ASN A 118 7.30 18.44 -14.68
N PRO A 119 6.44 18.32 -15.69
CA PRO A 119 6.04 17.03 -16.23
C PRO A 119 7.13 16.19 -16.86
N ASP A 120 8.16 16.83 -17.43
CA ASP A 120 9.23 16.13 -18.15
C ASP A 120 10.02 15.24 -17.19
N PHE A 121 10.00 15.60 -15.90
CA PHE A 121 10.62 14.85 -14.81
C PHE A 121 9.64 13.90 -14.08
N LEU A 122 8.39 13.77 -14.51
CA LEU A 122 7.40 12.96 -13.79
C LEU A 122 7.77 11.47 -13.76
N GLU A 123 8.33 10.94 -14.84
CA GLU A 123 8.80 9.56 -14.88
C GLU A 123 9.97 9.34 -13.91
N GLU A 124 10.94 10.25 -13.89
CA GLU A 124 12.06 10.24 -12.96
C GLU A 124 11.60 10.37 -11.49
N ALA A 125 10.65 11.27 -11.22
CA ALA A 125 10.07 11.46 -9.89
C ALA A 125 9.41 10.18 -9.38
N HIS A 126 8.67 9.46 -10.24
CA HIS A 126 8.10 8.17 -9.90
C HIS A 126 9.17 7.11 -9.61
N GLU A 127 10.21 7.01 -10.43
CA GLU A 127 11.32 6.08 -10.19
C GLU A 127 12.05 6.37 -8.87
N TRP A 128 12.31 7.65 -8.59
CA TRP A 128 12.92 8.11 -7.35
C TRP A 128 12.09 7.71 -6.13
N ASN A 129 10.77 7.93 -6.19
CA ASN A 129 9.85 7.57 -5.13
C ASN A 129 9.81 6.04 -4.91
N GLN A 130 9.77 5.26 -6.00
CA GLN A 130 9.84 3.80 -5.94
C GLN A 130 11.15 3.30 -5.33
N LYS A 131 12.30 3.92 -5.65
CA LYS A 131 13.61 3.57 -5.06
C LYS A 131 13.61 3.80 -3.55
N ARG A 132 13.05 4.92 -3.06
CA ARG A 132 12.90 5.22 -1.62
C ARG A 132 12.03 4.17 -0.92
N ALA A 133 10.86 3.87 -1.48
CA ALA A 133 9.95 2.87 -0.93
C ALA A 133 10.59 1.47 -0.89
N ARG A 134 11.27 1.06 -1.97
CA ARG A 134 12.00 -0.22 -2.04
C ARG A 134 13.04 -0.35 -0.93
N LYS A 135 13.85 0.69 -0.73
CA LYS A 135 14.90 0.73 0.30
C LYS A 135 14.28 0.58 1.69
N ALA A 136 13.19 1.30 1.97
CA ALA A 136 12.48 1.19 3.24
C ALA A 136 11.90 -0.23 3.46
N MET A 137 11.30 -0.82 2.42
CA MET A 137 10.74 -2.18 2.50
C MET A 137 11.80 -3.24 2.79
N ARG A 138 12.94 -3.18 2.09
CA ARG A 138 14.11 -4.05 2.30
C ARG A 138 14.67 -3.93 3.71
N ASN A 139 14.63 -2.73 4.28
CA ASN A 139 15.05 -2.47 5.66
C ASN A 139 13.99 -2.87 6.70
N GLY A 140 12.86 -3.46 6.29
CA GLY A 140 11.80 -3.91 7.20
C GLY A 140 11.02 -2.79 7.88
N ILE A 141 11.03 -1.57 7.34
CA ILE A 141 10.33 -0.41 7.91
C ILE A 141 8.81 -0.58 7.80
N THR A 142 8.08 -0.40 8.89
CA THR A 142 6.61 -0.47 8.88
C THR A 142 5.97 0.50 9.88
N PRO A 143 4.82 1.11 9.55
CA PRO A 143 4.14 1.10 8.25
C PRO A 143 4.84 1.97 7.18
N ILE A 144 4.70 1.58 5.91
CA ILE A 144 5.07 2.44 4.77
C ILE A 144 3.77 2.91 4.10
N ILE A 145 3.68 4.19 3.77
CA ILE A 145 2.51 4.82 3.16
C ILE A 145 2.94 5.48 1.86
N ILE A 146 2.26 5.15 0.76
CA ILE A 146 2.45 5.81 -0.54
C ILE A 146 1.28 6.78 -0.76
N ASP A 147 1.55 8.08 -0.62
CA ASP A 147 0.56 9.17 -0.79
C ASP A 147 0.65 9.76 -2.21
N ASN A 148 0.20 8.96 -3.18
CA ASN A 148 0.05 9.37 -4.58
C ASN A 148 -1.44 9.39 -4.95
N THR A 149 -1.79 9.90 -6.14
CA THR A 149 -3.18 9.87 -6.62
C THR A 149 -3.67 8.46 -6.94
N ASN A 150 -2.80 7.62 -7.51
CA ASN A 150 -3.05 6.21 -7.84
C ASN A 150 -4.42 6.01 -8.53
N LEU A 151 -4.62 6.71 -9.65
CA LEU A 151 -5.86 6.68 -10.42
C LEU A 151 -6.09 5.29 -11.02
N HIS A 152 -5.01 4.67 -11.49
CA HIS A 152 -5.04 3.37 -12.15
C HIS A 152 -4.31 2.29 -11.35
N ALA A 153 -4.75 1.05 -11.48
CA ALA A 153 -4.15 -0.11 -10.85
C ALA A 153 -2.67 -0.29 -11.22
N TRP A 154 -2.30 0.00 -12.49
CA TRP A 154 -0.92 -0.14 -12.96
C TRP A 154 0.06 0.83 -12.26
N GLU A 155 -0.40 1.99 -11.79
CA GLU A 155 0.44 2.97 -11.07
C GLU A 155 0.90 2.41 -9.71
N MET A 156 0.09 1.53 -9.11
CA MET A 156 0.34 0.90 -7.82
C MET A 156 1.14 -0.39 -7.92
N LYS A 157 1.16 -1.03 -9.10
CA LYS A 157 1.79 -2.34 -9.32
C LYS A 157 3.26 -2.42 -8.85
N PRO A 158 4.14 -1.42 -9.12
CA PRO A 158 5.52 -1.49 -8.64
C PRO A 158 5.60 -1.62 -7.12
N TYR A 159 4.77 -0.88 -6.37
CA TYR A 159 4.75 -0.94 -4.91
C TYR A 159 4.17 -2.26 -4.39
N ALA A 160 3.12 -2.78 -5.03
CA ALA A 160 2.52 -4.06 -4.67
C ALA A 160 3.50 -5.24 -4.87
N VAL A 161 4.26 -5.23 -5.96
CA VAL A 161 5.32 -6.22 -6.22
C VAL A 161 6.42 -6.13 -5.16
N MET A 162 6.93 -4.92 -4.88
CA MET A 162 7.96 -4.71 -3.85
C MET A 162 7.47 -5.15 -2.46
N ALA A 163 6.19 -4.94 -2.13
CA ALA A 163 5.60 -5.42 -0.90
C ALA A 163 5.60 -6.95 -0.82
N LEU A 164 5.17 -7.64 -1.88
CA LEU A 164 5.14 -9.09 -1.94
C LEU A 164 6.54 -9.70 -1.74
N GLU A 165 7.54 -9.17 -2.47
CA GLU A 165 8.96 -9.57 -2.36
C GLU A 165 9.53 -9.42 -0.94
N ASN A 166 9.00 -8.46 -0.18
CA ASN A 166 9.48 -8.15 1.16
C ASN A 166 8.49 -8.57 2.26
N ASN A 167 7.51 -9.43 1.98
CA ASN A 167 6.50 -9.92 2.94
C ASN A 167 5.71 -8.80 3.65
N TYR A 168 5.27 -7.80 2.89
CA TYR A 168 4.33 -6.79 3.35
C TYR A 168 2.90 -7.16 2.95
N GLU A 169 1.95 -6.90 3.85
CA GLU A 169 0.53 -6.88 3.53
C GLU A 169 0.18 -5.52 2.89
N VAL A 170 -0.43 -5.58 1.71
CA VAL A 170 -0.82 -4.40 0.94
C VAL A 170 -2.26 -4.02 1.24
N ILE A 171 -2.46 -2.77 1.66
CA ILE A 171 -3.76 -2.24 2.06
C ILE A 171 -4.06 -1.00 1.23
N PHE A 172 -5.10 -1.07 0.41
CA PHE A 172 -5.59 0.08 -0.36
C PHE A 172 -6.49 0.94 0.51
N ARG A 173 -6.31 2.27 0.45
CA ARG A 173 -7.10 3.23 1.21
C ARG A 173 -7.51 4.42 0.38
N GLU A 174 -8.78 4.77 0.49
CA GLU A 174 -9.35 5.97 -0.12
C GLU A 174 -9.92 6.88 0.97
N PRO A 175 -9.87 8.21 0.82
CA PRO A 175 -10.52 9.11 1.76
C PRO A 175 -12.03 8.83 1.80
N ASP A 176 -12.63 8.86 2.97
CA ASP A 176 -14.09 8.75 3.14
C ASP A 176 -14.78 10.12 3.23
N THR A 177 -14.24 11.09 2.50
CA THR A 177 -14.81 12.43 2.49
C THR A 177 -16.03 12.47 1.57
N ARG A 178 -17.09 13.17 2.00
CA ARG A 178 -18.33 13.32 1.22
C ARG A 178 -18.11 13.98 -0.15
N TRP A 179 -17.00 14.69 -0.32
CA TRP A 179 -16.63 15.41 -1.53
C TRP A 179 -15.53 14.73 -2.35
N LYS A 180 -15.10 13.50 -2.03
CA LYS A 180 -13.96 12.83 -2.68
C LYS A 180 -14.05 12.72 -4.22
N PHE A 181 -15.25 12.83 -4.78
CA PHE A 181 -15.53 12.87 -6.22
C PHE A 181 -16.30 14.13 -6.69
N ASN A 182 -16.43 15.15 -5.83
CA ASN A 182 -17.02 16.44 -6.20
C ASN A 182 -15.93 17.34 -6.79
N VAL A 183 -15.90 17.46 -8.11
CA VAL A 183 -14.85 18.18 -8.85
C VAL A 183 -14.70 19.63 -8.41
N GLN A 184 -15.80 20.33 -8.11
CA GLN A 184 -15.76 21.73 -7.69
C GLN A 184 -15.08 21.87 -6.32
N GLU A 185 -15.44 21.01 -5.37
CA GLU A 185 -14.87 21.05 -4.03
C GLU A 185 -13.41 20.58 -4.01
N LEU A 186 -13.06 19.60 -4.84
CA LEU A 186 -11.69 19.16 -5.05
C LEU A 186 -10.82 20.28 -5.60
N ALA A 187 -11.29 21.00 -6.63
CA ALA A 187 -10.59 22.16 -7.19
C ALA A 187 -10.38 23.25 -6.14
N ARG A 188 -11.36 23.51 -5.28
CA ARG A 188 -11.26 24.50 -4.20
C ARG A 188 -10.27 24.09 -3.10
N ARG A 189 -10.15 22.80 -2.79
CA ARG A 189 -9.35 22.29 -1.67
C ARG A 189 -7.94 21.85 -2.04
N ASN A 190 -7.64 21.63 -3.31
CA ASN A 190 -6.34 21.12 -3.71
C ASN A 190 -5.24 22.19 -3.59
N ILE A 191 -4.15 21.85 -2.89
CA ILE A 191 -3.07 22.79 -2.56
C ILE A 191 -2.03 22.94 -3.68
N HIS A 192 -2.05 22.04 -4.67
CA HIS A 192 -1.10 22.04 -5.79
C HIS A 192 -1.63 22.79 -7.02
N GLY A 193 -2.77 23.48 -6.90
CA GLY A 193 -3.34 24.31 -7.97
C GLY A 193 -3.75 23.54 -9.23
N VAL A 194 -4.05 22.24 -9.11
CA VAL A 194 -4.54 21.41 -10.22
C VAL A 194 -5.86 22.00 -10.74
N PRO A 195 -5.93 22.39 -12.03
CA PRO A 195 -7.13 23.00 -12.59
C PRO A 195 -8.34 22.08 -12.54
N ARG A 196 -9.54 22.66 -12.40
CA ARG A 196 -10.82 21.94 -12.29
C ARG A 196 -11.05 20.96 -13.45
N GLU A 197 -10.74 21.40 -14.67
CA GLU A 197 -10.90 20.62 -15.91
C GLU A 197 -9.97 19.40 -15.90
N LYS A 198 -8.78 19.54 -15.33
CA LYS A 198 -7.84 18.42 -15.15
C LYS A 198 -8.34 17.46 -14.08
N ILE A 199 -8.88 17.94 -12.96
CA ILE A 199 -9.49 17.09 -11.92
C ILE A 199 -10.69 16.33 -12.50
N HIS A 200 -11.50 16.96 -13.35
CA HIS A 200 -12.60 16.27 -14.05
C HIS A 200 -12.09 15.09 -14.88
N ARG A 201 -11.07 15.31 -15.73
CA ARG A 201 -10.45 14.23 -16.54
C ARG A 201 -9.76 13.17 -15.69
N MET A 202 -9.25 13.51 -14.51
CA MET A 202 -8.70 12.54 -13.55
C MET A 202 -9.81 11.71 -12.92
N LYS A 203 -10.97 12.31 -12.61
CA LYS A 203 -12.15 11.62 -12.08
C LYS A 203 -12.69 10.60 -13.09
N GLU A 204 -12.82 10.98 -14.36
CA GLU A 204 -13.33 10.08 -15.42
C GLU A 204 -12.47 8.84 -15.61
N ARG A 205 -11.15 8.97 -15.36
CA ARG A 205 -10.18 7.87 -15.48
C ARG A 205 -9.95 7.12 -14.17
N TYR A 206 -10.60 7.50 -13.08
CA TYR A 206 -10.40 6.88 -11.77
C TYR A 206 -10.97 5.46 -11.79
N GLU A 207 -10.11 4.46 -11.59
CA GLU A 207 -10.52 3.06 -11.51
C GLU A 207 -11.09 2.73 -10.13
N HIS A 208 -12.30 2.16 -10.10
CA HIS A 208 -12.98 1.74 -8.87
C HIS A 208 -12.68 0.27 -8.57
N ASP A 209 -13.01 -0.15 -7.35
CA ASP A 209 -13.00 -1.57 -6.93
C ASP A 209 -11.66 -2.30 -7.15
N VAL A 210 -10.55 -1.58 -6.99
CA VAL A 210 -9.22 -2.14 -7.18
C VAL A 210 -8.89 -3.13 -6.06
N THR A 211 -8.47 -4.32 -6.48
CA THR A 211 -8.01 -5.41 -5.63
C THR A 211 -6.52 -5.66 -5.80
N PHE A 212 -5.90 -6.33 -4.83
CA PHE A 212 -4.50 -6.74 -4.96
C PHE A 212 -4.25 -7.57 -6.24
N HIS A 213 -5.19 -8.48 -6.56
CA HIS A 213 -5.12 -9.26 -7.79
C HIS A 213 -5.14 -8.38 -9.04
N SER A 214 -6.09 -7.44 -9.14
CA SER A 214 -6.17 -6.52 -10.29
C SER A 214 -4.91 -5.67 -10.45
N VAL A 215 -4.29 -5.23 -9.35
CA VAL A 215 -3.04 -4.44 -9.38
C VAL A 215 -1.87 -5.25 -9.90
N LEU A 216 -1.71 -6.50 -9.47
CA LEU A 216 -0.60 -7.35 -9.94
C LEU A 216 -0.71 -7.65 -11.44
N HIS A 217 -1.92 -7.72 -11.99
CA HIS A 217 -2.17 -8.06 -13.39
C HIS A 217 -2.33 -6.82 -14.29
N ALA A 218 -2.37 -5.62 -13.72
CA ALA A 218 -2.50 -4.38 -14.48
C ALA A 218 -1.26 -4.10 -15.35
N GLU A 219 -1.50 -3.50 -16.52
CA GLU A 219 -0.45 -3.09 -17.45
C GLU A 219 -0.56 -1.59 -17.73
N LYS A 220 0.60 -0.93 -17.83
CA LYS A 220 0.66 0.47 -18.23
C LYS A 220 0.28 0.54 -19.73
N PRO A 221 -0.72 1.35 -20.13
CA PRO A 221 -1.11 1.45 -21.53
C PRO A 221 0.08 1.83 -22.42
N SER A 222 0.27 1.08 -23.51
CA SER A 222 1.33 1.35 -24.47
C SER A 222 1.15 2.74 -25.12
N ARG A 223 2.26 3.37 -25.53
CA ARG A 223 2.19 4.64 -26.28
C ARG A 223 1.40 4.51 -27.59
N MET A 224 1.32 3.31 -28.17
CA MET A 224 0.68 3.02 -29.46
C MET A 224 -0.86 2.84 -29.35
N SER A 225 -1.38 2.24 -28.27
CA SER A 225 -2.83 2.08 -28.08
C SER A 225 -3.57 3.42 -27.96
N ARG A 226 -2.88 4.50 -27.56
CA ARG A 226 -3.47 5.84 -27.45
C ARG A 226 -3.97 6.43 -28.77
N ASN A 227 -3.50 5.92 -29.91
CA ASN A 227 -3.91 6.43 -31.23
C ASN A 227 -5.12 5.71 -31.81
N GLN A 228 -5.47 4.50 -31.35
CA GLN A 228 -6.62 3.75 -31.88
C GLN A 228 -7.96 4.27 -31.34
N ASP A 229 -8.02 4.70 -30.07
CA ASP A 229 -9.23 5.32 -29.49
C ASP A 229 -9.59 6.68 -30.13
N ARG A 230 -8.64 7.30 -30.86
CA ARG A 230 -8.90 8.55 -31.61
C ARG A 230 -9.68 8.33 -32.90
N ASN A 231 -9.59 7.16 -33.52
CA ASN A 231 -10.17 6.93 -34.84
C ASN A 231 -11.66 6.53 -34.80
N ASN A 232 -12.21 6.26 -33.62
CA ASN A 232 -13.61 5.87 -33.44
C ASN A 232 -14.51 7.00 -32.91
N ALA A 233 -13.97 8.20 -32.68
CA ALA A 233 -14.74 9.39 -32.31
C ALA A 233 -14.94 10.27 -33.55
N SER A 234 -16.21 10.50 -33.92
CA SER A 234 -16.58 11.39 -35.03
C SER A 234 -16.06 12.82 -34.82
N PRO A 235 -15.68 13.55 -35.88
CA PRO A 235 -14.90 14.78 -35.77
C PRO A 235 -15.76 15.92 -35.26
N SER A 236 -15.54 16.30 -34.00
CA SER A 236 -15.96 17.60 -33.48
C SER A 236 -14.87 18.61 -33.82
N ASN A 237 -15.25 19.61 -34.59
CA ASN A 237 -14.39 20.64 -35.17
C ASN A 237 -13.57 21.38 -34.10
N GLY A 238 -12.24 21.34 -34.22
CA GLY A 238 -11.29 22.06 -33.34
C GLY A 238 -10.05 21.22 -33.01
N GLY A 239 -9.09 21.19 -33.93
CA GLY A 239 -7.91 20.32 -33.93
C GLY A 239 -7.12 20.34 -32.62
N GLY A 240 -6.99 19.16 -32.02
CA GLY A 240 -6.23 18.94 -30.80
C GLY A 240 -4.75 18.71 -31.04
N TYR A 241 -3.94 19.16 -30.09
CA TYR A 241 -2.60 18.62 -29.85
C TYR A 241 -2.54 18.16 -28.40
N TRP A 242 -2.26 16.87 -28.22
CA TRP A 242 -1.99 16.27 -26.91
C TRP A 242 -0.48 16.07 -26.78
N ASN A 243 0.12 16.73 -25.80
CA ASN A 243 1.21 16.18 -25.02
C ASN A 243 0.71 16.11 -23.57
N THR A 244 1.03 15.02 -22.87
CA THR A 244 0.74 14.95 -21.43
C THR A 244 1.73 15.90 -20.76
N TYR A 245 1.21 17.11 -20.52
CA TYR A 245 1.83 18.34 -20.03
C TYR A 245 2.77 19.07 -20.99
N SER A 246 2.73 20.42 -20.89
CA SER A 246 3.19 21.45 -21.83
C SER A 246 2.21 21.57 -23.02
N GLU A 247 1.53 22.68 -23.32
CA GLU A 247 1.91 24.11 -23.26
C GLU A 247 0.67 25.01 -23.10
N PHE A 248 0.80 26.14 -22.40
CA PHE A 248 0.08 27.37 -22.73
C PHE A 248 1.13 28.48 -22.90
N PRO A 249 1.00 29.36 -23.91
CA PRO A 249 2.03 30.34 -24.22
C PRO A 249 2.01 31.47 -23.19
N ASN A 250 3.08 31.59 -22.40
CA ASN A 250 3.35 32.83 -21.69
C ASN A 250 3.87 33.85 -22.70
N ARG A 251 3.09 34.90 -22.96
CA ARG A 251 3.59 36.12 -23.60
C ARG A 251 4.75 36.65 -22.76
N ARG A 252 5.93 36.84 -23.36
CA ARG A 252 6.92 37.80 -22.87
C ARG A 252 7.19 38.82 -23.95
N ALA A 253 6.92 40.08 -23.60
CA ALA A 253 7.49 41.23 -24.26
C ALA A 253 8.96 41.39 -23.82
N HIS A 254 9.78 41.75 -24.81
CA HIS A 254 11.14 42.31 -24.86
C HIS A 254 11.98 42.54 -23.57
N GLY A 255 13.27 42.23 -23.70
CA GLY A 255 14.35 42.97 -23.01
C GLY A 255 15.70 42.25 -22.87
N GLY A 256 16.56 42.35 -23.90
CA GLY A 256 18.03 42.52 -23.87
C GLY A 256 18.96 41.68 -22.95
N GLY A 257 20.03 41.13 -23.57
CA GLY A 257 21.39 41.26 -23.02
C GLY A 257 22.14 40.00 -22.57
N PHE A 258 23.07 39.55 -23.42
CA PHE A 258 24.42 38.98 -23.16
C PHE A 258 24.67 37.83 -22.14
N ALA A 259 25.11 36.70 -22.72
CA ALA A 259 26.18 35.76 -22.33
C ALA A 259 26.50 35.48 -20.84
N HIS A 260 26.38 34.21 -20.43
CA HIS A 260 27.51 33.40 -19.93
C HIS A 260 27.12 31.91 -19.86
N GLU A 261 28.02 31.02 -20.29
CA GLU A 261 27.98 29.58 -20.01
C GLU A 261 28.06 29.31 -18.50
N SER A 262 27.23 28.40 -17.99
CA SER A 262 27.55 27.69 -16.75
C SER A 262 26.86 26.33 -16.73
N SER A 263 27.71 25.31 -16.74
CA SER A 263 27.44 23.88 -16.61
C SER A 263 26.82 23.54 -15.26
N PHE A 264 25.65 22.88 -15.27
CA PHE A 264 25.03 22.34 -14.06
C PHE A 264 25.71 21.02 -13.68
N SER A 265 26.66 21.09 -12.75
CA SER A 265 27.10 19.95 -11.95
C SER A 265 26.53 20.09 -10.54
N ARG A 266 25.71 19.15 -10.08
CA ARG A 266 25.51 18.89 -8.65
C ARG A 266 25.73 17.41 -8.36
N ARG A 267 26.95 17.11 -7.91
CA ARG A 267 27.31 15.90 -7.16
C ARG A 267 26.88 16.09 -5.70
N GLY A 268 26.45 14.99 -5.08
CA GLY A 268 26.38 14.82 -3.63
C GLY A 268 26.58 13.34 -3.29
N GLY A 269 27.82 12.87 -3.37
CA GLY A 269 28.22 11.54 -2.91
C GLY A 269 28.52 11.58 -1.41
N CYS A 270 27.95 10.67 -0.64
CA CYS A 270 28.21 10.53 0.79
C CYS A 270 29.43 9.62 1.01
N HIS A 271 30.47 10.17 1.65
CA HIS A 271 31.61 9.45 2.20
C HIS A 271 31.19 8.54 3.38
N HIS A 272 31.70 7.31 3.39
CA HIS A 272 31.79 6.45 4.58
C HIS A 272 33.07 6.79 5.35
N GLY A 273 32.95 6.91 6.68
CA GLY A 273 34.06 6.84 7.62
C GLY A 273 33.87 5.59 8.50
N TYR A 274 35.00 4.94 8.76
CA TYR A 274 35.20 3.64 9.40
C TYR A 274 34.60 3.48 10.80
#